data_AF-A0A258AXL4-F1
#
_entry.id   AF-A0A258AXL4-F1
#
_cell.length_a   1.000
_cell.length_b   1.000
_cell.length_c   1.000
_cell.angle_alpha   90.00
_cell.angle_beta   90.00
_cell.angle_gamma   90.00
#
_symmetry.space_group_name_H-M   'P 1'
#
loop_
_entity.id
_entity.type
_entity.pdbx_description
1 polymer ?
#
loop_
_entity_poly.entity_id
_entity_poly.type
_entity_poly.pdbx_seq_one_letter_code
_entity_poly.pdbx_strand_id
1 'polypeptide(L)'
;MVWKILSALSAVCLGIACYFAWSNQKLLVEERKREAYTHTNLTEIKAHIAKAVEAKAGSGDLLATVTQELAAIKATVADYTSKVQTAEQELAVVKTNLEQATKVVSQNQKQIEEAGDIKSLIAQIESLKKERAEAESALSNQTQHLAAAQERITNLTNAAKEAEEREARGRRGIVDDDFTAKVAHAYTDWGFVVLNKGNGGGVFANADLEVKRGKDVVAKLKVRDVEQNSSVAELVKGSLAEGEHLRSGDLVVAAAEQSAKITPVKTPDEAAAPAPGAPAGSPAPAMESSDPFGAPTAPAPAMGSDPFGAPAAPAPAPAMGADPFGATPPAGATPPPSTADPFGAAPANK
;
A
#
# COMPACT_ATOMS: atom_id res chain seq x y z
N MET A 1 143.49 37.53 -83.95
CA MET A 1 142.89 38.22 -82.78
C MET A 1 141.34 38.11 -82.76
N VAL A 2 140.68 38.07 -83.92
CA VAL A 2 139.19 38.03 -84.04
C VAL A 2 138.53 36.77 -83.45
N TRP A 3 139.10 35.57 -83.58
CA TRP A 3 138.50 34.32 -83.04
C TRP A 3 138.43 34.30 -81.50
N LYS A 4 139.42 34.87 -80.80
CA LYS A 4 139.40 34.95 -79.32
C LYS A 4 138.28 35.87 -78.82
N ILE A 5 138.00 36.96 -79.55
CA ILE A 5 136.91 37.89 -79.24
C ILE A 5 135.55 37.23 -79.51
N LEU A 6 135.43 36.47 -80.61
CA LEU A 6 134.20 35.74 -80.94
C LEU A 6 133.89 34.61 -79.93
N SER A 7 134.92 33.90 -79.46
CA SER A 7 134.79 32.84 -78.44
C SER A 7 134.41 33.41 -77.06
N ALA A 8 135.02 34.54 -76.67
CA ALA A 8 134.64 35.25 -75.45
C ALA A 8 133.20 35.78 -75.51
N LEU A 9 132.76 36.32 -76.65
CA LEU A 9 131.38 36.76 -76.88
C LEU A 9 130.39 35.57 -76.81
N SER A 10 130.75 34.43 -77.41
CA SER A 10 129.95 33.19 -77.34
C SER A 10 129.81 32.66 -75.91
N ALA A 11 130.90 32.67 -75.13
CA ALA A 11 130.89 32.27 -73.72
C ALA A 11 130.01 33.20 -72.86
N VAL A 12 130.02 34.51 -73.14
CA VAL A 12 129.10 35.48 -72.50
C VAL A 12 127.65 35.20 -72.91
N CYS A 13 127.37 34.97 -74.19
CA CYS A 13 126.03 34.58 -74.65
C CYS A 13 125.54 33.29 -74.01
N LEU A 14 126.38 32.26 -73.85
CA LEU A 14 126.03 31.02 -73.18
C LEU A 14 125.82 31.22 -71.67
N GLY A 15 126.64 32.04 -71.02
CA GLY A 15 126.45 32.39 -69.60
C GLY A 15 125.11 33.11 -69.36
N ILE A 16 124.75 34.04 -70.25
CA ILE A 16 123.44 34.73 -70.24
C ILE A 16 122.30 33.73 -70.48
N ALA A 17 122.45 32.82 -71.46
CA ALA A 17 121.45 31.78 -71.73
C ALA A 17 121.25 30.83 -70.54
N CYS A 18 122.33 30.41 -69.86
CA CYS A 18 122.26 29.59 -68.65
C CYS A 18 121.60 30.32 -67.48
N TYR A 19 121.87 31.62 -67.30
CA TYR A 19 121.21 32.42 -66.28
C TYR A 19 119.70 32.53 -66.53
N PHE A 20 119.30 32.81 -67.78
CA PHE A 20 117.88 32.82 -68.17
C PHE A 20 117.24 31.44 -68.01
N ALA A 21 117.95 30.36 -68.35
CA ALA A 21 117.44 29.00 -68.16
C ALA A 21 117.20 28.67 -66.68
N TRP A 22 118.12 29.05 -65.78
CA TRP A 22 117.96 28.84 -64.33
C TRP A 22 116.90 29.76 -63.71
N SER A 23 116.85 31.03 -64.13
CA SER A 23 115.80 31.97 -63.70
C SER A 23 114.41 31.48 -64.13
N ASN A 24 114.28 30.99 -65.37
CA ASN A 24 113.05 30.40 -65.87
C ASN A 24 112.71 29.07 -65.17
N GLN A 25 113.70 28.23 -64.85
CA GLN A 25 113.48 27.01 -64.06
C GLN A 25 112.94 27.31 -62.65
N LYS A 26 113.41 28.38 -62.00
CA LYS A 26 112.86 28.82 -60.71
C LYS A 26 111.42 29.28 -60.84
N LEU A 27 111.10 30.08 -61.85
CA LEU A 27 109.73 30.50 -62.15
C LEU A 27 108.82 29.29 -62.39
N LEU A 28 109.24 28.32 -63.20
CA LEU A 28 108.50 27.08 -63.44
C LEU A 28 108.27 26.26 -62.17
N VAL A 29 109.24 26.22 -61.25
CA VAL A 29 109.08 25.52 -59.96
C VAL A 29 108.09 26.25 -59.05
N GLU A 30 108.11 27.58 -59.02
CA GLU A 30 107.14 28.38 -58.27
C GLU A 30 105.73 28.27 -58.87
N GLU A 31 105.60 28.27 -60.20
CA GLU A 31 104.34 28.05 -60.90
C GLU A 31 103.77 26.67 -60.59
N ARG A 32 104.57 25.59 -60.68
CA ARG A 32 104.12 24.24 -60.29
C ARG A 32 103.70 24.16 -58.83
N LYS A 33 104.38 24.87 -57.92
CA LYS A 33 103.96 24.95 -56.52
C LYS A 33 102.61 25.65 -56.39
N ARG A 34 102.42 26.78 -57.07
CA ARG A 34 101.13 27.50 -57.10
C ARG A 34 100.03 26.64 -57.68
N GLU A 35 100.28 25.95 -58.79
CA GLU A 35 99.34 25.00 -59.39
C GLU A 35 98.96 23.90 -58.41
N ALA A 36 99.94 23.29 -57.73
CA ALA A 36 99.68 22.28 -56.71
C ALA A 36 98.83 22.83 -55.55
N TYR A 37 99.14 24.02 -55.03
CA TYR A 37 98.32 24.67 -54.00
C TYR A 37 96.90 24.98 -54.48
N THR A 38 96.75 25.51 -55.71
CA THR A 38 95.43 25.79 -56.29
C THR A 38 94.62 24.52 -56.50
N HIS A 39 95.26 23.43 -56.93
CA HIS A 39 94.62 22.14 -57.10
C HIS A 39 94.18 21.56 -55.76
N THR A 40 95.05 21.56 -54.74
CA THR A 40 94.70 21.13 -53.37
C THR A 40 93.54 21.95 -52.81
N ASN A 41 93.60 23.28 -52.91
CA ASN A 41 92.54 24.16 -52.42
C ASN A 41 91.21 23.91 -53.18
N LEU A 42 91.26 23.74 -54.51
CA LEU A 42 90.09 23.41 -55.31
C LEU A 42 89.48 22.07 -54.88
N THR A 43 90.30 21.04 -54.64
CA THR A 43 89.82 19.74 -54.15
C THR A 43 89.20 19.84 -52.76
N GLU A 44 89.77 20.61 -51.85
CA GLU A 44 89.21 20.86 -50.51
C GLU A 44 87.89 21.60 -50.59
N ILE A 45 87.80 22.67 -51.39
CA ILE A 45 86.56 23.42 -51.61
C ILE A 45 85.47 22.51 -52.19
N LYS A 46 85.79 21.66 -53.17
CA LYS A 46 84.83 20.68 -53.70
C LYS A 46 84.35 19.70 -52.63
N ALA A 47 85.24 19.22 -51.76
CA ALA A 47 84.87 18.34 -50.66
C ALA A 47 83.98 19.05 -49.62
N HIS A 48 84.25 20.33 -49.32
CA HIS A 48 83.40 21.15 -48.46
C HIS A 48 82.02 21.41 -49.07
N ILE A 49 81.94 21.68 -50.38
CA ILE A 49 80.67 21.82 -51.08
C ILE A 49 79.86 20.52 -51.02
N ALA A 50 80.50 19.37 -51.25
CA ALA A 50 79.83 18.06 -51.16
C ALA A 50 79.25 17.84 -49.75
N LYS A 51 80.04 18.05 -48.69
CA LYS A 51 79.58 17.95 -47.30
C LYS A 51 78.45 18.94 -46.97
N ALA A 52 78.51 20.16 -47.49
CA ALA A 52 77.46 21.16 -47.29
C ALA A 52 76.15 20.78 -47.99
N VAL A 53 76.23 20.17 -49.18
CA VAL A 53 75.06 19.65 -49.91
C VAL A 53 74.43 18.48 -49.15
N GLU A 54 75.23 17.54 -48.64
CA GLU A 54 74.74 16.42 -47.81
C GLU A 54 74.10 16.92 -46.50
N ALA A 55 74.74 17.87 -45.80
CA ALA A 55 74.19 18.45 -44.57
C ALA A 55 72.88 19.22 -44.82
N LYS A 56 72.77 19.92 -45.96
CA LYS A 56 71.53 20.59 -46.37
C LYS A 56 70.42 19.59 -46.70
N ALA A 57 70.75 18.48 -47.38
CA ALA A 57 69.79 17.41 -47.65
C ALA A 57 69.28 16.79 -46.34
N GLY A 58 70.18 16.41 -45.42
CA GLY A 58 69.80 15.87 -44.11
C GLY A 58 68.98 16.84 -43.26
N SER A 59 69.29 18.15 -43.33
CA SER A 59 68.46 19.18 -42.68
C SER A 59 67.07 19.31 -43.31
N GLY A 60 66.96 19.11 -44.62
CA GLY A 60 65.67 19.05 -45.33
C GLY A 60 64.81 17.86 -44.90
N ASP A 61 65.41 16.68 -44.76
CA ASP A 61 64.72 15.47 -44.31
C ASP A 61 64.25 15.60 -42.84
N LEU A 62 65.07 16.19 -41.98
CA LEU A 62 64.70 16.50 -40.60
C LEU A 62 63.54 17.50 -40.51
N LEU A 63 63.56 18.56 -41.33
CA LEU A 63 62.44 19.50 -41.40
C LEU A 63 61.16 18.81 -41.87
N ALA A 64 61.24 17.96 -42.90
CA ALA A 64 60.08 17.20 -43.37
C ALA A 64 59.52 16.30 -42.24
N THR A 65 60.39 15.58 -41.53
CA THR A 65 60.00 14.70 -40.41
C THR A 65 59.35 15.48 -39.27
N VAL A 66 59.98 16.56 -38.81
CA VAL A 66 59.46 17.41 -37.73
C VAL A 66 58.13 18.06 -38.14
N THR A 67 57.97 18.48 -39.38
CA THR A 67 56.68 19.03 -39.84
C THR A 67 55.57 17.99 -39.86
N GLN A 68 55.88 16.74 -40.22
CA GLN A 68 54.94 15.62 -40.17
C GLN A 68 54.56 15.25 -38.73
N GLU A 69 55.53 15.18 -37.83
CA GLU A 69 55.28 14.94 -36.39
C GLU A 69 54.45 16.06 -35.77
N LEU A 70 54.74 17.33 -36.09
CA LEU A 70 53.97 18.48 -35.61
C LEU A 70 52.51 18.37 -36.09
N ALA A 71 52.29 18.01 -37.36
CA ALA A 71 50.95 17.80 -37.89
C ALA A 71 50.22 16.65 -37.16
N ALA A 72 50.91 15.53 -36.90
CA ALA A 72 50.36 14.41 -36.16
C ALA A 72 50.03 14.78 -34.71
N ILE A 73 50.93 15.49 -34.01
CA ILE A 73 50.73 15.97 -32.64
C ILE A 73 49.56 16.96 -32.57
N LYS A 74 49.42 17.86 -33.55
CA LYS A 74 48.24 18.75 -33.61
C LYS A 74 46.94 17.98 -33.75
N ALA A 75 46.93 16.93 -34.58
CA ALA A 75 45.75 16.08 -34.75
C ALA A 75 45.40 15.34 -33.45
N THR A 76 46.40 14.78 -32.73
CA THR A 76 46.16 14.10 -31.45
C THR A 76 45.71 15.07 -30.37
N VAL A 77 46.27 16.28 -30.29
CA VAL A 77 45.82 17.32 -29.36
C VAL A 77 44.36 17.71 -29.62
N ALA A 78 43.95 17.86 -30.89
CA ALA A 78 42.57 18.14 -31.23
C ALA A 78 41.61 17.00 -30.85
N ASP A 79 42.02 15.74 -31.07
CA ASP A 79 41.25 14.55 -30.66
C ASP A 79 41.10 14.45 -29.14
N TYR A 80 42.17 14.62 -28.37
CA TYR A 80 42.12 14.62 -26.91
C TYR A 80 41.29 15.78 -26.35
N THR A 81 41.40 16.97 -26.95
CA THR A 81 40.58 18.13 -26.54
C THR A 81 39.09 17.82 -26.72
N SER A 82 38.72 17.19 -27.84
CA SER A 82 37.34 16.78 -28.10
C SER A 82 36.88 15.70 -27.10
N LYS A 83 37.72 14.70 -26.81
CA LYS A 83 37.42 13.66 -25.82
C LYS A 83 37.24 14.20 -24.40
N VAL A 84 38.06 15.17 -24.00
CA VAL A 84 37.93 15.84 -22.70
C VAL A 84 36.60 16.59 -22.62
N GLN A 85 36.22 17.33 -23.66
CA GLN A 85 34.92 18.01 -23.69
C GLN A 85 33.75 17.04 -23.60
N THR A 86 33.79 15.91 -24.33
CA THR A 86 32.75 14.87 -24.22
C THR A 86 32.69 14.27 -22.82
N ALA A 87 33.85 13.95 -22.23
CA ALA A 87 33.92 13.39 -20.88
C ALA A 87 33.39 14.39 -19.82
N GLU A 88 33.69 15.68 -19.95
CA GLU A 88 33.16 16.73 -19.07
C GLU A 88 31.62 16.84 -19.15
N GLN A 89 31.05 16.72 -20.36
CA GLN A 89 29.59 16.71 -20.56
C GLN A 89 28.96 15.47 -19.94
N GLU A 90 29.53 14.28 -20.16
CA GLU A 90 29.06 13.04 -19.54
C GLU A 90 29.13 13.10 -18.01
N LEU A 91 30.21 13.66 -17.45
CA LEU A 91 30.36 13.84 -16.00
C LEU A 91 29.30 14.80 -15.44
N ALA A 92 28.97 15.87 -16.17
CA ALA A 92 27.88 16.77 -15.78
C ALA A 92 26.53 16.04 -15.74
N VAL A 93 26.21 15.23 -16.74
CA VAL A 93 24.99 14.42 -16.79
C VAL A 93 24.96 13.41 -15.64
N VAL A 94 26.06 12.69 -15.39
CA VAL A 94 26.16 11.72 -14.30
C VAL A 94 25.97 12.38 -12.93
N LYS A 95 26.53 13.58 -12.73
CA LYS A 95 26.31 14.36 -11.50
C LYS A 95 24.84 14.71 -11.30
N THR A 96 24.17 15.22 -12.33
CA THR A 96 22.73 15.51 -12.27
C THR A 96 21.91 14.26 -11.98
N ASN A 97 22.22 13.14 -12.62
CA ASN A 97 21.54 11.86 -12.37
C ASN A 97 21.76 11.36 -10.93
N LEU A 98 22.96 11.53 -10.39
CA LEU A 98 23.28 11.16 -9.02
C LEU A 98 22.48 12.01 -8.03
N GLU A 99 22.43 13.33 -8.21
CA GLU A 99 21.62 14.23 -7.38
C GLU A 99 20.13 13.86 -7.39
N GLN A 100 19.59 13.55 -8.58
CA GLN A 100 18.21 13.08 -8.73
C GLN A 100 17.99 11.73 -8.03
N ALA A 101 18.90 10.77 -8.21
CA ALA A 101 18.83 9.46 -7.57
C ALA A 101 18.90 9.58 -6.04
N THR A 102 19.79 10.42 -5.50
CA THR A 102 19.88 10.70 -4.06
C THR A 102 18.58 11.30 -3.51
N LYS A 103 17.94 12.20 -4.27
CA LYS A 103 16.64 12.77 -3.89
C LYS A 103 15.55 11.70 -3.84
N VAL A 104 15.48 10.83 -4.85
CA VAL A 104 14.52 9.72 -4.91
C VAL A 104 14.73 8.74 -3.75
N VAL A 105 15.99 8.33 -3.49
CA VAL A 105 16.32 7.44 -2.38
C VAL A 105 15.92 8.07 -1.04
N SER A 106 16.19 9.37 -0.86
CA SER A 106 15.82 10.08 0.37
C SER A 106 14.30 10.19 0.56
N GLN A 107 13.55 10.38 -0.53
CA GLN A 107 12.09 10.39 -0.50
C GLN A 107 11.53 9.00 -0.16
N ASN A 108 12.04 7.95 -0.80
CA ASN A 108 11.64 6.57 -0.53
C ASN A 108 11.97 6.18 0.92
N GLN A 109 13.13 6.58 1.44
CA GLN A 109 13.51 6.33 2.83
C GLN A 109 12.53 6.98 3.81
N LYS A 110 12.13 8.25 3.57
CA LYS A 110 11.09 8.91 4.36
C LYS A 110 9.75 8.20 4.27
N GLN A 111 9.33 7.77 3.09
CA GLN A 111 8.09 7.02 2.91
C GLN A 111 8.12 5.68 3.64
N ILE A 112 9.27 5.00 3.70
CA ILE A 112 9.45 3.76 4.47
C ILE A 112 9.37 4.04 5.97
N GLU A 113 9.98 5.11 6.45
CA GLU A 113 9.90 5.54 7.86
C GLU A 113 8.47 5.97 8.25
N GLU A 114 7.79 6.73 7.39
CA GLU A 114 6.40 7.19 7.58
C GLU A 114 5.39 6.03 7.50
N ALA A 115 5.60 5.06 6.61
CA ALA A 115 4.79 3.84 6.54
C ALA A 115 4.88 3.00 7.82
N GLY A 116 5.88 3.28 8.67
CA GLY A 116 6.04 2.70 9.99
C GLY A 116 6.44 1.23 9.96
N ASP A 117 6.55 0.65 11.15
CA ASP A 117 6.94 -0.75 11.30
C ASP A 117 5.77 -1.65 10.87
N ILE A 118 5.84 -2.15 9.64
CA ILE A 118 4.90 -3.14 9.08
C ILE A 118 4.67 -4.29 10.06
N LYS A 119 5.68 -4.66 10.87
CA LYS A 119 5.53 -5.69 11.91
C LYS A 119 4.57 -5.26 13.02
N SER A 120 4.56 -3.98 13.41
CA SER A 120 3.59 -3.43 14.35
C SER A 120 2.16 -3.50 13.79
N LEU A 121 1.98 -3.15 12.50
CA LEU A 121 0.68 -3.28 11.84
C LEU A 121 0.21 -4.75 11.78
N ILE A 122 1.11 -5.69 11.47
CA ILE A 122 0.78 -7.13 11.51
C ILE A 122 0.38 -7.57 12.92
N ALA A 123 1.12 -7.15 13.95
CA ALA A 123 0.79 -7.46 15.34
C ALA A 123 -0.58 -6.88 15.76
N GLN A 124 -0.90 -5.65 15.31
CA GLN A 124 -2.22 -5.05 15.54
C GLN A 124 -3.33 -5.84 14.83
N ILE A 125 -3.11 -6.29 13.60
CA ILE A 125 -4.07 -7.13 12.87
C ILE A 125 -4.31 -8.46 13.59
N GLU A 126 -3.26 -9.09 14.12
CA GLU A 126 -3.40 -10.33 14.90
C GLU A 126 -4.17 -10.10 16.21
N SER A 127 -3.92 -9.00 16.93
CA SER A 127 -4.70 -8.61 18.12
C SER A 127 -6.17 -8.40 17.76
N LEU A 128 -6.46 -7.61 16.72
CA LEU A 128 -7.82 -7.33 16.28
C LEU A 128 -8.56 -8.59 15.83
N LYS A 129 -7.87 -9.54 15.19
CA LYS A 129 -8.45 -10.85 14.84
C LYS A 129 -8.84 -11.64 16.09
N LYS A 130 -7.98 -11.64 17.12
CA LYS A 130 -8.27 -12.31 18.39
C LYS A 130 -9.45 -11.65 19.11
N GLU A 131 -9.45 -10.33 19.24
CA GLU A 131 -10.54 -9.55 19.84
C GLU A 131 -11.87 -9.78 19.09
N ARG A 132 -11.84 -9.85 17.76
CA ARG A 132 -13.01 -10.18 16.95
C ARG A 132 -13.56 -11.58 17.27
N ALA A 133 -12.70 -12.58 17.38
CA ALA A 133 -13.14 -13.95 17.70
C ALA A 133 -13.74 -14.05 19.12
N GLU A 134 -13.17 -13.33 20.07
CA GLU A 134 -13.72 -13.22 21.45
C GLU A 134 -15.07 -12.50 21.45
N ALA A 135 -15.20 -11.40 20.71
CA ALA A 135 -16.45 -10.65 20.57
C ALA A 135 -17.55 -11.47 19.88
N GLU A 136 -17.23 -12.22 18.82
CA GLU A 136 -18.17 -13.12 18.14
C GLU A 136 -18.66 -14.24 19.08
N SER A 137 -17.76 -14.80 19.88
CA SER A 137 -18.12 -15.80 20.89
C SER A 137 -19.02 -15.21 21.98
N ALA A 138 -18.74 -13.99 22.44
CA ALA A 138 -19.57 -13.28 23.41
C ALA A 138 -20.97 -12.96 22.85
N LEU A 139 -21.06 -12.55 21.58
CA LEU A 139 -22.32 -12.26 20.90
C LEU A 139 -23.18 -13.52 20.75
N SER A 140 -22.56 -14.66 20.41
CA SER A 140 -23.24 -15.96 20.39
C SER A 140 -23.85 -16.31 21.76
N ASN A 141 -23.06 -16.17 22.83
CA ASN A 141 -23.54 -16.41 24.20
C ASN A 141 -24.68 -15.45 24.59
N GLN A 142 -24.56 -14.15 24.30
CA GLN A 142 -25.62 -13.18 24.57
C GLN A 142 -26.90 -13.48 23.79
N THR A 143 -26.78 -13.92 22.54
CA THR A 143 -27.93 -14.32 21.71
C THR A 143 -28.66 -15.51 22.33
N GLN A 144 -27.93 -16.51 22.82
CA GLN A 144 -28.52 -17.66 23.54
C GLN A 144 -29.21 -17.22 24.85
N HIS A 145 -28.59 -16.30 25.60
CA HIS A 145 -29.20 -15.74 26.81
C HIS A 145 -30.48 -14.96 26.52
N LEU A 146 -30.50 -14.15 25.47
CA LEU A 146 -31.70 -13.43 25.04
C LEU A 146 -32.81 -14.38 24.60
N ALA A 147 -32.48 -15.42 23.83
CA ALA A 147 -33.46 -16.44 23.43
C ALA A 147 -34.08 -17.14 24.66
N ALA A 148 -33.25 -17.57 25.61
CA ALA A 148 -33.72 -18.20 26.85
C ALA A 148 -34.55 -17.24 27.73
N ALA A 149 -34.17 -15.96 27.80
CA ALA A 149 -34.95 -14.94 28.52
C ALA A 149 -36.31 -14.70 27.86
N GLN A 150 -36.36 -14.66 26.53
CA GLN A 150 -37.59 -14.49 25.77
C GLN A 150 -38.56 -15.67 25.95
N GLU A 151 -38.04 -16.90 25.99
CA GLU A 151 -38.83 -18.09 26.29
C GLU A 151 -39.40 -18.04 27.71
N ARG A 152 -38.59 -17.66 28.71
CA ARG A 152 -39.06 -17.46 30.09
C ARG A 152 -40.17 -16.41 30.18
N ILE A 153 -40.01 -15.27 29.50
CA ILE A 153 -41.03 -14.21 29.45
C ILE A 153 -42.32 -14.76 28.84
N THR A 154 -42.23 -15.53 27.75
CA THR A 154 -43.40 -16.13 27.09
C THR A 154 -44.13 -17.09 28.03
N ASN A 155 -43.39 -17.99 28.70
CA ASN A 155 -43.95 -18.95 29.64
C ASN A 155 -44.60 -18.26 30.85
N LEU A 156 -43.94 -17.24 31.42
CA LEU A 156 -44.50 -16.47 32.53
C LEU A 156 -45.74 -15.67 32.11
N THR A 157 -45.75 -15.11 30.91
CA THR A 157 -46.91 -14.39 30.37
C THR A 157 -48.11 -15.33 30.20
N ASN A 158 -47.89 -16.54 29.69
CA ASN A 158 -48.95 -17.54 29.55
C ASN A 158 -49.45 -18.01 30.93
N ALA A 159 -48.54 -18.30 31.86
CA ALA A 159 -48.92 -18.68 33.23
C ALA A 159 -49.70 -17.57 33.95
N ALA A 160 -49.33 -16.30 33.74
CA ALA A 160 -50.06 -15.16 34.29
C ALA A 160 -51.48 -15.06 33.70
N LYS A 161 -51.64 -15.23 32.37
CA LYS A 161 -52.95 -15.28 31.73
C LYS A 161 -53.82 -16.43 32.26
N GLU A 162 -53.26 -17.63 32.36
CA GLU A 162 -53.99 -18.80 32.90
C GLU A 162 -54.40 -18.59 34.36
N ALA A 163 -53.54 -17.97 35.18
CA ALA A 163 -53.86 -17.63 36.56
C ALA A 163 -54.97 -16.57 36.63
N GLU A 164 -54.91 -15.52 35.79
CA GLU A 164 -55.94 -14.49 35.69
C GLU A 164 -57.29 -15.07 35.24
N GLU A 165 -57.31 -15.95 34.24
CA GLU A 165 -58.52 -16.62 33.79
C GLU A 165 -59.11 -17.54 34.88
N ARG A 166 -58.25 -18.24 35.63
CA ARG A 166 -58.67 -19.07 36.78
C ARG A 166 -59.28 -18.21 37.87
N GLU A 167 -58.67 -17.08 38.21
CA GLU A 167 -59.23 -16.12 39.17
C GLU A 167 -60.55 -15.53 38.67
N ALA A 168 -60.63 -15.12 37.40
CA ALA A 168 -61.83 -14.56 36.81
C ALA A 168 -62.99 -15.57 36.82
N ARG A 169 -62.72 -16.85 36.52
CA ARG A 169 -63.71 -17.94 36.61
C ARG A 169 -64.18 -18.16 38.04
N GLY A 170 -63.25 -18.19 39.00
CA GLY A 170 -63.57 -18.33 40.41
C GLY A 170 -64.39 -17.17 40.96
N ARG A 171 -64.07 -15.92 40.56
CA ARG A 171 -64.85 -14.73 40.95
C ARG A 171 -66.26 -14.71 40.35
N ARG A 172 -66.44 -15.30 39.17
CA ARG A 172 -67.76 -15.44 38.53
C ARG A 172 -68.58 -16.58 39.12
N GLY A 173 -68.03 -17.45 39.98
CA GLY A 173 -68.78 -18.54 40.58
C GLY A 173 -69.15 -19.66 39.60
N ILE A 174 -68.40 -19.79 38.49
CA ILE A 174 -68.71 -20.77 37.45
C ILE A 174 -68.12 -22.12 37.81
N VAL A 175 -68.98 -23.12 38.00
CA VAL A 175 -68.60 -24.50 38.35
C VAL A 175 -68.67 -25.38 37.10
N ASP A 176 -67.77 -26.36 36.96
CA ASP A 176 -67.76 -27.25 35.80
C ASP A 176 -69.07 -28.06 35.68
N ASP A 177 -69.53 -28.33 34.46
CA ASP A 177 -70.82 -29.01 34.21
C ASP A 177 -70.85 -30.45 34.76
N ASP A 178 -69.67 -31.10 34.90
CA ASP A 178 -69.51 -32.44 35.49
C ASP A 178 -69.31 -32.42 37.03
N PHE A 179 -69.51 -31.26 37.66
CA PHE A 179 -69.32 -31.11 39.10
C PHE A 179 -70.29 -31.97 39.91
N THR A 180 -69.72 -32.70 40.86
CA THR A 180 -70.46 -33.50 41.84
C THR A 180 -69.88 -33.31 43.23
N ALA A 181 -70.73 -33.03 44.21
CA ALA A 181 -70.42 -33.00 45.64
C ALA A 181 -71.50 -33.75 46.42
N LYS A 182 -71.29 -33.93 47.72
CA LYS A 182 -72.28 -34.46 48.65
C LYS A 182 -72.51 -33.50 49.79
N VAL A 183 -73.72 -33.48 50.28
CA VAL A 183 -74.05 -32.80 51.53
C VAL A 183 -73.32 -33.50 52.67
N ALA A 184 -72.35 -32.83 53.29
CA ALA A 184 -71.70 -33.34 54.49
C ALA A 184 -72.67 -33.24 55.66
N HIS A 185 -73.12 -32.03 55.98
CA HIS A 185 -74.08 -31.75 57.05
C HIS A 185 -75.13 -30.73 56.56
N ALA A 186 -76.40 -30.93 56.91
CA ALA A 186 -77.48 -30.03 56.57
C ALA A 186 -78.01 -29.35 57.84
N TYR A 187 -78.02 -28.01 57.86
CA TYR A 187 -78.57 -27.20 58.93
C TYR A 187 -79.83 -26.48 58.40
N THR A 188 -80.87 -27.25 58.11
CA THR A 188 -82.10 -26.76 57.47
C THR A 188 -82.79 -25.68 58.29
N ASP A 189 -82.73 -25.75 59.63
CA ASP A 189 -83.29 -24.74 60.54
C ASP A 189 -82.60 -23.37 60.41
N TRP A 190 -81.34 -23.36 59.99
CA TRP A 190 -80.53 -22.15 59.78
C TRP A 190 -80.39 -21.79 58.30
N GLY A 191 -80.97 -22.59 57.40
CA GLY A 191 -80.99 -22.33 55.97
C GLY A 191 -79.64 -22.47 55.28
N PHE A 192 -78.70 -23.26 55.82
CA PHE A 192 -77.43 -23.52 55.14
C PHE A 192 -77.00 -24.99 55.22
N VAL A 193 -76.10 -25.35 54.31
CA VAL A 193 -75.61 -26.71 54.11
C VAL A 193 -74.10 -26.66 53.97
N VAL A 194 -73.41 -27.62 54.60
CA VAL A 194 -71.98 -27.82 54.41
C VAL A 194 -71.77 -28.93 53.39
N LEU A 195 -71.01 -28.64 52.34
CA LEU A 195 -70.66 -29.59 51.30
C LEU A 195 -69.29 -30.21 51.59
N ASN A 196 -69.09 -31.45 51.18
CA ASN A 196 -67.83 -32.19 51.33
C ASN A 196 -66.75 -31.81 50.30
N LYS A 197 -66.96 -30.73 49.54
CA LYS A 197 -66.02 -30.18 48.57
C LYS A 197 -65.91 -28.68 48.76
N GLY A 198 -64.70 -28.16 48.55
CA GLY A 198 -64.39 -26.74 48.59
C GLY A 198 -63.70 -26.29 47.31
N ASN A 199 -62.84 -25.27 47.39
CA ASN A 199 -62.15 -24.68 46.24
C ASN A 199 -61.28 -25.72 45.51
N GLY A 200 -60.57 -26.58 46.26
CA GLY A 200 -59.79 -27.68 45.69
C GLY A 200 -60.63 -28.76 44.99
N GLY A 201 -61.96 -28.76 45.20
CA GLY A 201 -62.91 -29.67 44.57
C GLY A 201 -63.77 -29.03 43.48
N GLY A 202 -63.46 -27.80 43.07
CA GLY A 202 -64.18 -27.08 42.00
C GLY A 202 -65.40 -26.28 42.45
N VAL A 203 -65.57 -26.03 43.76
CA VAL A 203 -66.63 -25.16 44.28
C VAL A 203 -66.13 -23.73 44.34
N PHE A 204 -66.91 -22.77 43.83
CA PHE A 204 -66.58 -21.34 43.89
C PHE A 204 -67.64 -20.56 44.66
N ALA A 205 -67.23 -19.46 45.30
CA ALA A 205 -68.17 -18.56 45.95
C ALA A 205 -69.15 -17.98 44.92
N ASN A 206 -70.39 -17.77 45.33
CA ASN A 206 -71.51 -17.36 44.48
C ASN A 206 -71.94 -18.37 43.39
N ALA A 207 -71.40 -19.59 43.40
CA ALA A 207 -71.88 -20.64 42.52
C ALA A 207 -73.32 -21.05 42.86
N ASP A 208 -74.10 -21.30 41.82
CA ASP A 208 -75.45 -21.86 41.94
C ASP A 208 -75.38 -23.38 41.76
N LEU A 209 -75.89 -24.10 42.76
CA LEU A 209 -75.85 -25.54 42.84
C LEU A 209 -77.25 -26.11 43.05
N GLU A 210 -77.46 -27.35 42.62
CA GLU A 210 -78.72 -28.08 42.78
C GLU A 210 -78.47 -29.37 43.56
N VAL A 211 -79.32 -29.63 44.55
CA VAL A 211 -79.31 -30.89 45.30
C VAL A 211 -80.23 -31.87 44.59
N LYS A 212 -79.70 -33.04 44.23
CA LYS A 212 -80.43 -34.12 43.56
C LYS A 212 -80.50 -35.36 44.44
N ARG A 213 -81.67 -35.98 44.43
CA ARG A 213 -81.89 -37.33 44.99
C ARG A 213 -82.45 -38.21 43.87
N GLY A 214 -81.58 -39.04 43.29
CA GLY A 214 -81.92 -39.76 42.05
C GLY A 214 -81.99 -38.80 40.86
N LYS A 215 -83.19 -38.62 40.28
CA LYS A 215 -83.41 -37.74 39.13
C LYS A 215 -84.06 -36.39 39.51
N ASP A 216 -84.56 -36.27 40.73
CA ASP A 216 -85.34 -35.11 41.17
C ASP A 216 -84.45 -34.07 41.87
N VAL A 217 -84.74 -32.80 41.63
CA VAL A 217 -84.07 -31.66 42.29
C VAL A 217 -84.82 -31.34 43.58
N VAL A 218 -84.16 -31.55 44.70
CA VAL A 218 -84.71 -31.40 46.06
C VAL A 218 -84.60 -29.96 46.54
N ALA A 219 -83.53 -29.26 46.17
CA ALA A 219 -83.28 -27.87 46.58
C ALA A 219 -82.29 -27.15 45.65
N LYS A 220 -82.34 -25.82 45.64
CA LYS A 220 -81.30 -24.96 45.05
C LYS A 220 -80.46 -24.34 46.16
N LEU A 221 -79.15 -24.36 45.97
CA LEU A 221 -78.16 -23.84 46.91
C LEU A 221 -77.34 -22.74 46.24
N LYS A 222 -76.97 -21.73 47.01
CA LYS A 222 -76.02 -20.69 46.59
C LYS A 222 -74.82 -20.70 47.51
N VAL A 223 -73.64 -20.92 46.94
CA VAL A 223 -72.40 -20.99 47.72
C VAL A 223 -72.05 -19.61 48.27
N ARG A 224 -71.80 -19.52 49.58
CA ARG A 224 -71.42 -18.29 50.26
C ARG A 224 -69.92 -18.23 50.50
N ASP A 225 -69.43 -19.19 51.25
CA ASP A 225 -68.02 -19.29 51.64
C ASP A 225 -67.45 -20.63 51.20
N VAL A 226 -66.22 -20.57 50.71
CA VAL A 226 -65.51 -21.74 50.20
C VAL A 226 -64.18 -21.85 50.91
N GLU A 227 -63.97 -22.98 51.56
CA GLU A 227 -62.70 -23.39 52.15
C GLU A 227 -61.96 -24.33 51.18
N GLN A 228 -60.74 -24.74 51.51
CA GLN A 228 -59.97 -25.62 50.61
C GLN A 228 -60.69 -26.95 50.31
N ASN A 229 -61.31 -27.57 51.33
CA ASN A 229 -61.87 -28.91 51.25
C ASN A 229 -63.37 -28.99 51.61
N SER A 230 -63.99 -27.88 52.00
CA SER A 230 -65.41 -27.79 52.33
C SER A 230 -65.97 -26.47 51.81
N SER A 231 -67.29 -26.39 51.70
CA SER A 231 -67.96 -25.13 51.35
C SER A 231 -69.28 -25.03 52.08
N VAL A 232 -69.70 -23.79 52.33
CA VAL A 232 -70.97 -23.45 52.96
C VAL A 232 -71.87 -22.85 51.89
N ALA A 233 -73.01 -23.49 51.68
CA ALA A 233 -74.02 -23.03 50.74
C ALA A 233 -75.32 -22.69 51.45
N GLU A 234 -75.89 -21.53 51.11
CA GLU A 234 -77.17 -21.06 51.59
C GLU A 234 -78.30 -21.73 50.78
N LEU A 235 -79.32 -22.20 51.47
CA LEU A 235 -80.53 -22.72 50.85
C LEU A 235 -81.34 -21.57 50.26
N VAL A 236 -81.60 -21.61 48.95
CA VAL A 236 -82.44 -20.61 48.30
C VAL A 236 -83.87 -20.75 48.83
N LYS A 237 -84.40 -19.68 49.44
CA LYS A 237 -85.73 -19.68 50.07
C LYS A 237 -86.80 -20.10 49.05
N GLY A 238 -87.64 -21.06 49.43
CA GLY A 238 -88.73 -21.58 48.59
C GLY A 238 -88.29 -22.57 47.49
N SER A 239 -87.01 -22.97 47.45
CA SER A 239 -86.52 -23.97 46.47
C SER A 239 -86.64 -25.42 46.92
N LEU A 240 -87.05 -25.66 48.16
CA LEU A 240 -87.18 -27.00 48.75
C LEU A 240 -88.44 -27.68 48.21
N ALA A 241 -88.30 -28.92 47.72
CA ALA A 241 -89.43 -29.73 47.28
C ALA A 241 -90.44 -29.97 48.42
N GLU A 242 -91.74 -29.96 48.11
CA GLU A 242 -92.81 -30.01 49.11
C GLU A 242 -92.76 -31.30 49.94
N GLY A 243 -92.62 -31.16 51.27
CA GLY A 243 -92.51 -32.28 52.20
C GLY A 243 -91.13 -32.95 52.29
N GLU A 244 -90.13 -32.48 51.52
CA GLU A 244 -88.77 -33.02 51.58
C GLU A 244 -87.84 -32.20 52.47
N HIS A 245 -86.84 -32.85 53.06
CA HIS A 245 -85.76 -32.21 53.82
C HIS A 245 -84.40 -32.64 53.29
N LEU A 246 -83.42 -31.75 53.40
CA LEU A 246 -82.04 -32.02 53.03
C LEU A 246 -81.39 -32.98 54.03
N ARG A 247 -80.64 -33.95 53.51
CA ARG A 247 -79.98 -34.99 54.30
C ARG A 247 -78.50 -35.04 53.99
N SER A 248 -77.72 -35.46 54.98
CA SER A 248 -76.33 -35.86 54.75
C SER A 248 -76.29 -36.97 53.69
N GLY A 249 -75.41 -36.83 52.71
CA GLY A 249 -75.23 -37.77 51.61
C GLY A 249 -76.02 -37.46 50.33
N ASP A 250 -76.94 -36.47 50.34
CA ASP A 250 -77.61 -36.01 49.11
C ASP A 250 -76.56 -35.51 48.09
N LEU A 251 -76.80 -35.78 46.79
CA LEU A 251 -75.88 -35.41 45.71
C LEU A 251 -76.08 -33.93 45.37
N VAL A 252 -75.00 -33.19 45.19
CA VAL A 252 -75.03 -31.79 44.76
C VAL A 252 -74.33 -31.68 43.42
N VAL A 253 -74.98 -31.05 42.45
CA VAL A 253 -74.47 -30.86 41.09
C VAL A 253 -74.53 -29.38 40.71
N ALA A 254 -73.83 -29.00 39.64
CA ALA A 254 -73.97 -27.66 39.06
C ALA A 254 -75.42 -27.39 38.65
N ALA A 255 -75.93 -26.19 38.94
CA ALA A 255 -77.25 -25.79 38.45
C ALA A 255 -77.25 -25.72 36.91
N ALA A 256 -78.38 -26.07 36.28
CA ALA A 256 -78.53 -26.03 34.83
C ALA A 256 -78.31 -24.61 34.25
N GLU A 257 -78.64 -23.59 35.04
CA GLU A 257 -78.32 -22.19 34.76
C GLU A 257 -77.55 -21.62 35.94
N GLN A 258 -76.27 -21.30 35.73
CA GLN A 258 -75.50 -20.52 36.69
C GLN A 258 -75.77 -19.04 36.42
N SER A 259 -76.09 -18.26 37.45
CA SER A 259 -76.44 -16.83 37.33
C SER A 259 -75.34 -15.97 36.68
N ALA A 260 -74.11 -16.50 36.59
CA ALA A 260 -72.98 -15.85 35.92
C ALA A 260 -72.75 -16.27 34.46
N LYS A 261 -73.50 -17.25 33.92
CA LYS A 261 -73.38 -17.73 32.52
C LYS A 261 -74.12 -16.82 31.53
N ILE A 262 -74.92 -15.85 31.99
CA ILE A 262 -75.65 -14.90 31.14
C ILE A 262 -74.83 -13.60 30.95
N THR A 263 -73.93 -13.61 29.98
CA THR A 263 -73.74 -12.49 29.04
C THR A 263 -72.85 -12.96 27.88
N PRO A 264 -73.40 -13.31 26.70
CA PRO A 264 -72.65 -13.26 25.47
C PRO A 264 -72.52 -11.79 25.09
N VAL A 265 -71.31 -11.25 25.12
CA VAL A 265 -71.00 -9.96 24.47
C VAL A 265 -71.26 -10.15 22.98
N LYS A 266 -72.29 -9.48 22.46
CA LYS A 266 -72.53 -9.33 21.02
C LYS A 266 -71.40 -8.53 20.41
N THR A 267 -70.60 -9.18 19.58
CA THR A 267 -69.82 -8.56 18.51
C THR A 267 -70.77 -8.01 17.45
N PRO A 268 -70.61 -6.77 16.97
CA PRO A 268 -71.22 -6.34 15.71
C PRO A 268 -70.30 -6.67 14.52
N ASP A 269 -70.90 -7.44 13.62
CA ASP A 269 -70.75 -7.53 12.16
C ASP A 269 -69.40 -7.62 11.43
N GLU A 270 -69.47 -8.55 10.50
CA GLU A 270 -68.58 -9.03 9.46
C GLU A 270 -68.73 -8.23 8.14
N ALA A 271 -67.61 -7.98 7.45
CA ALA A 271 -67.44 -7.93 5.98
C ALA A 271 -65.96 -7.55 5.69
N ALA A 272 -65.17 -8.19 4.83
CA ALA A 272 -65.46 -8.99 3.66
C ALA A 272 -64.34 -10.01 3.34
N ALA A 273 -64.77 -11.09 2.70
CA ALA A 273 -64.07 -12.24 2.11
C ALA A 273 -63.05 -11.87 0.98
N PRO A 274 -62.32 -12.79 0.27
CA PRO A 274 -62.56 -14.24 0.14
C PRO A 274 -61.31 -15.19 0.09
N ALA A 275 -61.62 -16.50 0.06
CA ALA A 275 -60.71 -17.66 -0.15
C ALA A 275 -60.51 -17.96 -1.67
N PRO A 276 -59.98 -19.12 -2.14
CA PRO A 276 -59.09 -20.17 -1.58
C PRO A 276 -57.92 -20.60 -2.53
N GLY A 277 -56.93 -21.35 -2.04
CA GLY A 277 -56.02 -22.14 -2.92
C GLY A 277 -54.74 -22.66 -2.25
N ALA A 278 -54.66 -23.97 -2.01
CA ALA A 278 -53.49 -24.73 -1.52
C ALA A 278 -52.80 -25.50 -2.69
N PRO A 279 -51.76 -26.37 -2.52
CA PRO A 279 -50.76 -26.57 -1.46
C PRO A 279 -49.29 -26.76 -1.96
N ALA A 280 -48.35 -26.80 -1.00
CA ALA A 280 -47.13 -27.64 -0.88
C ALA A 280 -45.97 -27.64 -1.91
N GLY A 281 -44.73 -27.54 -1.38
CA GLY A 281 -43.56 -28.29 -1.89
C GLY A 281 -42.22 -27.55 -1.91
N SER A 282 -41.34 -27.79 -0.92
CA SER A 282 -39.87 -27.64 -1.08
C SER A 282 -39.34 -28.81 -1.94
N PRO A 283 -38.17 -28.73 -2.65
CA PRO A 283 -36.84 -28.72 -2.00
C PRO A 283 -35.73 -27.92 -2.74
N ALA A 284 -34.61 -27.66 -2.06
CA ALA A 284 -33.33 -27.25 -2.67
C ALA A 284 -32.67 -28.42 -3.43
N PRO A 285 -31.72 -28.18 -4.38
CA PRO A 285 -30.30 -28.31 -4.00
C PRO A 285 -29.27 -27.45 -4.78
N ALA A 286 -28.20 -27.10 -4.06
CA ALA A 286 -26.75 -27.13 -4.34
C ALA A 286 -26.07 -26.81 -5.72
N MET A 287 -24.93 -26.09 -5.56
CA MET A 287 -23.61 -26.15 -6.25
C MET A 287 -23.43 -25.45 -7.62
N GLU A 288 -22.60 -24.40 -7.66
CA GLU A 288 -21.23 -24.31 -8.27
C GLU A 288 -21.34 -23.37 -9.50
N SER A 289 -20.41 -22.56 -9.99
CA SER A 289 -18.97 -22.34 -9.82
C SER A 289 -18.58 -21.02 -10.56
N SER A 290 -17.41 -20.46 -10.22
CA SER A 290 -16.47 -19.65 -11.04
C SER A 290 -16.95 -18.41 -11.84
N ASP A 291 -16.45 -17.22 -11.48
CA ASP A 291 -15.33 -16.50 -12.16
C ASP A 291 -15.37 -14.98 -11.87
N PRO A 292 -14.34 -14.39 -11.22
CA PRO A 292 -14.25 -12.94 -10.96
C PRO A 292 -13.56 -12.12 -12.08
N PHE A 293 -13.34 -12.66 -13.28
CA PHE A 293 -12.78 -11.91 -14.42
C PHE A 293 -13.64 -11.98 -15.69
N GLY A 294 -14.32 -10.89 -16.03
CA GLY A 294 -15.02 -10.73 -17.31
C GLY A 294 -15.47 -9.30 -17.61
N ALA A 295 -14.68 -8.57 -18.38
CA ALA A 295 -15.11 -7.37 -19.13
C ALA A 295 -16.03 -7.82 -20.32
N PRO A 296 -16.85 -6.96 -20.98
CA PRO A 296 -16.39 -5.75 -21.68
C PRO A 296 -17.39 -4.56 -21.76
N THR A 297 -16.89 -3.34 -22.08
CA THR A 297 -17.27 -2.50 -23.24
C THR A 297 -16.91 -1.00 -23.04
N ALA A 298 -16.33 -0.41 -24.08
CA ALA A 298 -15.89 0.99 -24.20
C ALA A 298 -17.05 1.96 -24.51
N PRO A 299 -16.81 3.29 -24.46
CA PRO A 299 -16.62 4.01 -25.74
C PRO A 299 -15.46 5.02 -25.76
N ALA A 300 -15.19 5.46 -27.00
CA ALA A 300 -13.98 6.06 -27.59
C ALA A 300 -13.65 7.54 -27.19
N PRO A 301 -12.46 8.06 -27.61
CA PRO A 301 -11.77 9.21 -26.99
C PRO A 301 -11.92 10.54 -27.77
N ALA A 302 -11.67 11.66 -27.09
CA ALA A 302 -11.49 12.97 -27.71
C ALA A 302 -10.09 13.55 -27.42
N MET A 303 -9.24 13.47 -28.45
CA MET A 303 -8.35 14.50 -29.00
C MET A 303 -7.69 15.53 -28.05
N GLY A 304 -6.35 15.45 -27.97
CA GLY A 304 -5.49 16.54 -28.44
C GLY A 304 -4.91 17.51 -27.42
N SER A 305 -3.71 17.21 -26.91
CA SER A 305 -2.67 18.24 -26.72
C SER A 305 -1.27 17.60 -26.74
N ASP A 306 -0.56 17.98 -27.78
CA ASP A 306 0.82 17.72 -28.20
C ASP A 306 1.89 17.74 -27.07
N PRO A 307 2.77 16.72 -26.98
CA PRO A 307 3.89 16.69 -26.04
C PRO A 307 5.21 17.25 -26.59
N PHE A 308 5.27 17.81 -27.81
CA PHE A 308 6.49 18.35 -28.41
C PHE A 308 6.26 19.66 -29.21
N GLY A 309 6.21 20.79 -28.49
CA GLY A 309 6.23 22.15 -29.06
C GLY A 309 7.63 22.80 -29.02
N ALA A 310 8.10 23.24 -30.19
CA ALA A 310 9.41 23.79 -30.54
C ALA A 310 9.90 25.06 -29.77
N PRO A 311 11.20 25.42 -29.88
CA PRO A 311 11.85 26.45 -29.05
C PRO A 311 11.54 27.89 -29.51
N ALA A 312 11.47 28.81 -28.55
CA ALA A 312 11.36 30.25 -28.80
C ALA A 312 12.73 30.87 -29.19
N ALA A 313 12.71 31.72 -30.21
CA ALA A 313 13.84 32.55 -30.68
C ALA A 313 13.79 33.99 -30.09
N PRO A 314 14.88 34.79 -30.16
CA PRO A 314 15.34 35.67 -29.07
C PRO A 314 15.15 37.20 -29.27
N ALA A 315 15.34 37.97 -28.18
CA ALA A 315 16.03 39.30 -28.03
C ALA A 315 15.44 40.15 -26.87
N PRO A 316 16.09 41.22 -26.33
CA PRO A 316 17.47 41.73 -26.51
C PRO A 316 18.27 41.90 -25.19
N ALA A 317 19.60 42.11 -25.29
CA ALA A 317 20.46 42.66 -24.22
C ALA A 317 20.20 44.18 -24.02
N PRO A 318 20.46 44.81 -22.84
CA PRO A 318 21.79 45.10 -22.27
C PRO A 318 21.82 44.93 -20.71
N ALA A 319 22.91 45.01 -19.93
CA ALA A 319 23.99 45.98 -19.90
C ALA A 319 25.25 45.44 -19.20
N MET A 320 26.39 45.99 -19.60
CA MET A 320 27.72 45.74 -19.04
C MET A 320 27.86 46.36 -17.64
N GLY A 321 28.59 45.68 -16.76
CA GLY A 321 29.23 46.30 -15.60
C GLY A 321 29.38 45.37 -14.41
N ALA A 322 30.47 44.60 -14.35
CA ALA A 322 31.26 44.38 -13.14
C ALA A 322 32.44 43.44 -13.41
N ASP A 323 33.59 43.94 -13.02
CA ASP A 323 34.96 43.43 -13.03
C ASP A 323 35.13 42.01 -12.42
N PRO A 324 35.81 41.06 -13.09
CA PRO A 324 35.99 39.69 -12.59
C PRO A 324 37.32 39.45 -11.86
N PHE A 325 38.09 40.49 -11.49
CA PHE A 325 39.37 40.32 -10.81
C PHE A 325 39.36 40.80 -9.34
N GLY A 326 38.99 39.89 -8.46
CA GLY A 326 39.90 39.44 -7.39
C GLY A 326 40.22 40.39 -6.21
N ALA A 327 39.43 40.21 -5.16
CA ALA A 327 39.78 40.11 -3.73
C ALA A 327 41.21 40.39 -3.22
N THR A 328 41.22 41.14 -2.12
CA THR A 328 42.29 41.40 -1.13
C THR A 328 42.89 40.14 -0.46
N PRO A 329 44.16 40.16 0.00
CA PRO A 329 44.85 38.98 0.56
C PRO A 329 44.74 38.89 2.10
N PRO A 330 44.91 37.69 2.69
CA PRO A 330 45.33 37.58 4.08
C PRO A 330 46.81 37.21 4.22
N ALA A 331 47.40 37.76 5.27
CA ALA A 331 48.80 37.64 5.65
C ALA A 331 49.14 36.30 6.31
N GLY A 332 50.41 35.89 6.14
CA GLY A 332 51.13 35.07 7.12
C GLY A 332 51.36 33.61 6.75
N ALA A 333 52.49 33.31 6.10
CA ALA A 333 53.27 32.09 6.33
C ALA A 333 54.67 32.23 5.70
N THR A 334 55.69 31.97 6.50
CA THR A 334 57.13 31.96 6.18
C THR A 334 57.54 30.82 5.23
N PRO A 335 58.60 30.97 4.40
CA PRO A 335 59.05 29.93 3.47
C PRO A 335 60.18 29.04 4.04
N PRO A 336 60.26 27.76 3.62
CA PRO A 336 61.50 26.99 3.61
C PRO A 336 62.01 26.68 2.17
N PRO A 337 63.26 26.23 2.01
CA PRO A 337 64.15 26.66 0.93
C PRO A 337 64.09 25.85 -0.37
N SER A 338 64.46 26.51 -1.46
CA SER A 338 64.73 25.94 -2.79
C SER A 338 65.92 24.99 -2.78
N THR A 339 65.70 23.74 -3.18
CA THR A 339 66.72 22.86 -3.79
C THR A 339 66.03 21.81 -4.67
N ALA A 340 66.09 21.97 -5.99
CA ALA A 340 66.31 20.89 -6.98
C ALA A 340 66.12 21.44 -8.40
N ASP A 341 67.24 21.45 -9.12
CA ASP A 341 67.41 21.72 -10.54
C ASP A 341 66.73 20.63 -11.39
N PRO A 342 65.88 20.96 -12.39
CA PRO A 342 65.19 19.97 -13.23
C PRO A 342 66.02 19.49 -14.43
N PHE A 343 67.25 19.98 -14.64
CA PHE A 343 68.09 19.55 -15.77
C PHE A 343 69.21 18.59 -15.33
N GLY A 344 68.80 17.46 -14.77
CA GLY A 344 69.67 16.30 -14.54
C GLY A 344 69.91 15.52 -15.84
N ALA A 345 71.13 15.62 -16.36
CA ALA A 345 71.65 14.79 -17.44
C ALA A 345 71.73 13.31 -17.03
N ALA A 346 71.38 12.40 -17.95
CA ALA A 346 71.60 10.97 -17.79
C ALA A 346 73.00 10.57 -18.35
N PRO A 347 73.70 9.63 -17.68
CA PRO A 347 75.12 9.34 -17.92
C PRO A 347 75.39 8.34 -19.04
N ALA A 348 76.58 8.46 -19.63
CA ALA A 348 77.17 7.48 -20.53
C ALA A 348 77.85 6.33 -19.74
N ASN A 349 77.63 5.11 -20.23
CA ASN A 349 78.31 3.88 -19.85
C ASN A 349 79.84 3.99 -19.85
N LYS A 350 80.46 3.48 -18.79
CA LYS A 350 81.50 2.44 -18.84
C LYS A 350 81.59 1.72 -17.49
#